data_AF-A0A800EAY3-F1
#
_entry.id   AF-A0A800EAY3-F1
#
_cell.length_a   1.000
_cell.length_b   1.000
_cell.length_c   1.000
_cell.angle_alpha   90.00
_cell.angle_beta   90.00
_cell.angle_gamma   90.00
#
_symmetry.space_group_name_H-M   'P 1'
#
loop_
_entity.id
_entity.type
_entity.pdbx_description
1 polymer ?
#
loop_
_entity_poly.entity_id
_entity_poly.type
_entity_poly.pdbx_seq_one_letter_code
_entity_poly.pdbx_strand_id
1 'polypeptide(L)'
;KVLLSGDGADEMFGGYSWYKYLNKPSKFNKTDTDVTFHNNTLPVNEKIDQVANVAPQKRAWAWHYYASEKDKRNIFSENFTKNIQSSIRFFEAYKASSCWNAVDFIKQDREFYLPNEMLKKADRMGMANSVEIRVPFVSKKIIEFTNSLSIKELLNKGILKSPLKDAFKAELTEEIINRPKHGFNVPIDLWLKKEWKDIVEATFCENSNLRRHSIISREFTLGSVEEMLNDDKIMHGHTIFSLITLNLWLEDEFND
;
A
#
# COMPACT_ATOMS: atom_id res chain seq x y z
N LYS A 1 -4.78 -18.47 -21.28
CA LYS A 1 -3.67 -19.15 -20.54
C LYS A 1 -4.00 -19.10 -19.06
N VAL A 2 -3.57 -20.08 -18.25
CA VAL A 2 -3.81 -20.08 -16.78
C VAL A 2 -2.47 -20.04 -16.06
N LEU A 3 -2.33 -19.15 -15.08
CA LEU A 3 -1.16 -19.03 -14.20
C LEU A 3 -1.59 -19.19 -12.74
N LEU A 4 -0.69 -19.74 -11.92
CA LEU A 4 -0.85 -19.75 -10.47
C LEU A 4 0.02 -18.63 -9.88
N SER A 5 -0.61 -17.74 -9.10
CA SER A 5 0.08 -16.70 -8.35
C SER A 5 0.22 -17.10 -6.88
N GLY A 6 1.30 -16.62 -6.26
CA GLY A 6 1.53 -16.70 -4.82
C GLY A 6 0.81 -15.62 -4.01
N ASP A 7 0.01 -14.76 -4.64
CA ASP A 7 -0.73 -13.69 -3.96
C ASP A 7 -1.68 -14.26 -2.90
N GLY A 8 -1.84 -13.51 -1.80
CA GLY A 8 -2.58 -13.93 -0.62
C GLY A 8 -1.74 -14.71 0.40
N ALA A 9 -0.55 -15.22 0.03
CA ALA A 9 0.28 -15.96 0.99
C ALA A 9 0.78 -15.08 2.16
N ASP A 10 1.04 -13.80 1.92
CA ASP A 10 1.53 -12.88 2.95
C ASP A 10 0.42 -12.59 3.99
N GLU A 11 -0.82 -12.40 3.56
CA GLU A 11 -1.96 -12.14 4.43
C GLU A 11 -2.45 -13.40 5.15
N MET A 12 -2.43 -14.55 4.48
CA MET A 12 -2.93 -15.80 5.06
C MET A 12 -1.93 -16.40 6.06
N PHE A 13 -0.62 -16.33 5.77
CA PHE A 13 0.41 -16.98 6.60
C PHE A 13 1.30 -16.03 7.40
N GLY A 14 1.07 -14.71 7.33
CA GLY A 14 1.84 -13.74 8.08
C GLY A 14 3.23 -13.46 7.48
N GLY A 15 3.24 -12.97 6.24
CA GLY A 15 4.44 -12.77 5.43
C GLY A 15 4.97 -11.34 5.31
N TYR A 16 4.23 -10.34 5.80
CA TYR A 16 4.70 -8.95 5.77
C TYR A 16 5.79 -8.70 6.82
N SER A 17 6.84 -7.99 6.42
CA SER A 17 8.02 -7.74 7.28
C SER A 17 7.70 -6.98 8.57
N TRP A 18 6.61 -6.21 8.58
CA TRP A 18 6.15 -5.46 9.74
C TRP A 18 5.32 -6.31 10.72
N TYR A 19 4.87 -7.51 10.32
CA TYR A 19 3.99 -8.35 11.17
C TYR A 19 4.65 -8.81 12.47
N LYS A 20 5.97 -9.00 12.48
CA LYS A 20 6.73 -9.34 13.70
C LYS A 20 6.63 -8.27 14.80
N TYR A 21 6.15 -7.07 14.48
CA TYR A 21 6.03 -5.95 15.42
C TYR A 21 4.58 -5.61 15.78
N LEU A 22 3.59 -6.41 15.37
CA LEU A 22 2.17 -6.11 15.62
C LEU A 22 1.81 -5.98 17.11
N ASN A 23 2.56 -6.68 17.97
CA ASN A 23 2.37 -6.61 19.43
C ASN A 23 3.13 -5.44 20.08
N LYS A 24 3.80 -4.58 19.30
CA LYS A 24 4.52 -3.43 19.85
C LYS A 24 3.51 -2.46 20.49
N PRO A 25 3.67 -2.12 21.78
CA PRO A 25 2.70 -1.30 22.49
C PRO A 25 2.61 0.09 21.87
N SER A 26 1.42 0.68 22.00
CA SER A 26 1.18 2.04 21.56
C SER A 26 1.96 3.05 22.39
N LYS A 27 2.72 3.92 21.72
CA LYS A 27 3.32 5.13 22.28
C LYS A 27 2.52 6.39 21.91
N PHE A 28 1.34 6.22 21.30
CA PHE A 28 0.49 7.33 20.86
C PHE A 28 0.19 8.29 22.01
N ASN A 29 0.66 9.52 21.85
CA ASN A 29 0.21 10.67 22.62
C ASN A 29 -0.90 11.36 21.82
N LYS A 30 -1.87 12.02 22.49
CA LYS A 30 -3.07 12.63 21.86
C LYS A 30 -2.80 13.69 20.76
N THR A 31 -1.55 13.98 20.43
CA THR A 31 -1.15 14.83 19.31
C THR A 31 -1.50 14.16 17.99
N ASP A 32 -2.21 14.88 17.12
CA ASP A 32 -2.56 14.40 15.78
C ASP A 32 -1.30 14.36 14.91
N THR A 33 -0.93 13.17 14.44
CA THR A 33 0.22 12.94 13.56
C THR A 33 -0.26 12.48 12.20
N ASP A 34 0.49 12.83 11.15
CA ASP A 34 0.19 12.40 9.79
C ASP A 34 0.23 10.86 9.68
N VAL A 35 -0.73 10.28 8.95
CA VAL A 35 -0.94 8.82 8.87
C VAL A 35 -0.37 8.26 7.56
N THR A 36 0.91 8.56 7.27
CA THR A 36 1.62 7.99 6.11
C THR A 36 3.07 7.71 6.47
N PHE A 37 3.51 6.46 6.30
CA PHE A 37 4.92 6.07 6.50
C PHE A 37 5.42 5.10 5.42
N HIS A 38 4.55 4.74 4.46
CA HIS A 38 4.92 3.85 3.35
C HIS A 38 6.08 4.44 2.54
N ASN A 39 6.02 5.74 2.30
CA ASN A 39 6.89 6.46 1.37
C ASN A 39 8.24 6.88 1.94
N ASN A 40 8.51 6.68 3.22
CA ASN A 40 9.79 7.11 3.78
C ASN A 40 10.93 6.14 3.40
N THR A 41 12.18 6.60 3.18
CA THR A 41 13.36 5.75 2.94
C THR A 41 13.98 5.14 4.20
N LEU A 42 13.44 5.47 5.38
CA LEU A 42 13.89 4.97 6.68
C LEU A 42 13.90 3.43 6.81
N PRO A 43 14.83 2.86 7.60
CA PRO A 43 14.81 1.45 7.96
C PRO A 43 13.48 1.01 8.60
N VAL A 44 13.09 -0.26 8.40
CA VAL A 44 11.82 -0.80 8.92
C VAL A 44 11.66 -0.57 10.41
N ASN A 45 12.70 -0.76 11.24
CA ASN A 45 12.60 -0.55 12.68
C ASN A 45 12.23 0.89 13.06
N GLU A 46 12.77 1.88 12.34
CA GLU A 46 12.49 3.30 12.59
C GLU A 46 11.08 3.66 12.15
N LYS A 47 10.63 3.15 11.00
CA LYS A 47 9.21 3.27 10.59
C LYS A 47 8.28 2.67 11.64
N ILE A 48 8.64 1.52 12.21
CA ILE A 48 7.87 0.85 13.25
C ILE A 48 7.78 1.71 14.52
N ASP A 49 8.86 2.39 14.91
CA ASP A 49 8.82 3.34 16.04
C ASP A 49 7.95 4.57 15.75
N GLN A 50 7.96 5.08 14.51
CA GLN A 50 7.08 6.19 14.12
C GLN A 50 5.60 5.77 14.11
N VAL A 51 5.29 4.60 13.54
CA VAL A 51 3.91 4.06 13.53
C VAL A 51 3.42 3.74 14.95
N ALA A 52 4.31 3.38 15.89
CA ALA A 52 3.94 3.19 17.28
C ALA A 52 3.41 4.48 17.95
N ASN A 53 3.76 5.65 17.43
CA ASN A 53 3.26 6.95 17.90
C ASN A 53 1.90 7.33 17.31
N VAL A 54 1.30 6.48 16.46
CA VAL A 54 -0.03 6.66 15.89
C VAL A 54 -1.04 5.80 16.66
N ALA A 55 -2.28 6.26 16.78
CA ALA A 55 -3.34 5.51 17.48
C ALA A 55 -3.50 4.10 16.86
N PRO A 56 -3.70 3.04 17.65
CA PRO A 56 -3.63 1.64 17.18
C PRO A 56 -4.42 1.36 15.90
N GLN A 57 -5.67 1.81 15.84
CA GLN A 57 -6.57 1.65 14.70
C GLN A 57 -6.07 2.35 13.43
N LYS A 58 -5.30 3.44 13.57
CA LYS A 58 -4.75 4.19 12.44
C LYS A 58 -3.43 3.61 11.92
N ARG A 59 -2.77 2.70 12.66
CA ARG A 59 -1.47 2.12 12.25
C ARG A 59 -1.57 1.25 11.01
N ALA A 60 -2.64 0.49 10.91
CA ALA A 60 -3.02 -0.27 9.71
C ALA A 60 -2.92 0.61 8.46
N TRP A 61 -3.43 1.84 8.55
CA TRP A 61 -3.51 2.77 7.42
C TRP A 61 -2.15 3.34 7.07
N ALA A 62 -1.35 3.66 8.08
CA ALA A 62 0.01 4.18 7.93
C ALA A 62 0.91 3.31 7.04
N TRP A 63 0.65 1.99 6.96
CA TRP A 63 1.39 1.04 6.11
C TRP A 63 0.97 1.07 4.64
N HIS A 64 -0.27 1.45 4.34
CA HIS A 64 -0.88 1.31 3.01
C HIS A 64 -1.17 2.65 2.34
N TYR A 65 -1.00 3.75 3.06
CA TYR A 65 -1.23 5.09 2.56
C TYR A 65 0.06 5.67 1.94
N TYR A 66 -0.06 6.19 0.72
CA TYR A 66 1.05 6.86 0.02
C TYR A 66 1.13 8.35 0.38
N ALA A 67 0.01 9.07 0.48
CA ALA A 67 -0.01 10.51 0.78
C ALA A 67 -0.84 10.82 2.01
N SER A 68 -0.32 11.61 2.95
CA SER A 68 -1.10 12.07 4.09
C SER A 68 -2.23 13.00 3.65
N GLU A 69 -3.23 13.20 4.50
CA GLU A 69 -4.26 14.21 4.23
C GLU A 69 -3.69 15.63 4.18
N LYS A 70 -2.55 15.87 4.86
CA LYS A 70 -1.80 17.13 4.77
C LYS A 70 -1.17 17.31 3.39
N ASP A 71 -0.51 16.28 2.86
CA ASP A 71 0.10 16.34 1.52
C ASP A 71 -0.97 16.56 0.45
N LYS A 72 -2.11 15.87 0.56
CA LYS A 72 -3.24 16.02 -0.36
C LYS A 72 -3.78 17.45 -0.42
N ARG A 73 -3.82 18.17 0.71
CA ARG A 73 -4.26 19.57 0.75
C ARG A 73 -3.36 20.50 -0.05
N ASN A 74 -2.08 20.18 -0.18
CA ASN A 74 -1.14 20.96 -0.98
C ASN A 74 -1.22 20.62 -2.48
N ILE A 75 -1.72 19.42 -2.82
CA ILE A 75 -1.81 18.93 -4.19
C ILE A 75 -3.14 19.35 -4.84
N PHE A 76 -4.25 19.09 -4.16
CA PHE A 76 -5.58 19.27 -4.73
C PHE A 76 -6.11 20.68 -4.50
N SER A 77 -6.93 21.18 -5.42
CA SER A 77 -7.59 22.47 -5.25
C SER A 77 -8.66 22.41 -4.16
N GLU A 78 -8.91 23.54 -3.49
CA GLU A 78 -9.99 23.66 -2.50
C GLU A 78 -11.36 23.37 -3.13
N ASN A 79 -11.58 23.83 -4.36
CA ASN A 79 -12.83 23.60 -5.08
C ASN A 79 -13.07 22.11 -5.35
N PHE A 80 -12.04 21.38 -5.75
CA PHE A 80 -12.12 19.93 -5.96
C PHE A 80 -12.39 19.20 -4.64
N THR A 81 -11.75 19.61 -3.55
CA THR A 81 -11.83 18.90 -2.26
C THR A 81 -13.05 19.26 -1.41
N LYS A 82 -13.76 20.36 -1.70
CA LYS A 82 -14.87 20.90 -0.90
C LYS A 82 -15.94 19.86 -0.49
N ASN A 83 -16.26 18.92 -1.37
CA ASN A 83 -17.27 17.88 -1.14
C ASN A 83 -16.69 16.47 -1.08
N ILE A 84 -15.36 16.35 -1.04
CA ILE A 84 -14.69 15.05 -1.00
C ILE A 84 -14.47 14.64 0.45
N GLN A 85 -14.95 13.45 0.79
CA GLN A 85 -14.63 12.84 2.07
C GLN A 85 -13.22 12.25 2.04
N SER A 86 -12.52 12.31 3.17
CA SER A 86 -11.22 11.66 3.33
C SER A 86 -11.27 10.18 2.93
N SER A 87 -10.23 9.67 2.27
CA SER A 87 -10.13 8.23 1.99
C SER A 87 -9.95 7.38 3.24
N ILE A 88 -9.69 7.99 4.41
CA ILE A 88 -9.76 7.32 5.71
C ILE A 88 -11.15 6.73 5.97
N ARG A 89 -12.21 7.24 5.33
CA ARG A 89 -13.59 6.72 5.46
C ARG A 89 -13.71 5.23 5.14
N PHE A 90 -12.93 4.72 4.18
CA PHE A 90 -13.00 3.31 3.77
C PHE A 90 -12.55 2.35 4.87
N PHE A 91 -11.91 2.89 5.91
CA PHE A 91 -11.45 2.15 7.06
C PHE A 91 -12.28 2.45 8.33
N GLU A 92 -13.35 3.27 8.22
CA GLU A 92 -14.22 3.64 9.34
C GLU A 92 -14.95 2.46 9.95
N ALA A 93 -15.29 1.46 9.14
CA ALA A 93 -15.89 0.22 9.61
C ALA A 93 -15.01 -0.51 10.66
N TYR A 94 -13.70 -0.24 10.69
CA TYR A 94 -12.76 -0.83 11.65
C TYR A 94 -12.42 0.10 12.83
N LYS A 95 -13.05 1.29 12.94
CA LYS A 95 -12.91 2.23 14.07
C LYS A 95 -13.67 1.80 15.34
N ALA A 96 -14.36 0.65 15.32
CA ALA A 96 -15.26 0.24 16.40
C ALA A 96 -14.57 -0.06 17.75
N SER A 97 -13.26 -0.28 17.78
CA SER A 97 -12.49 -0.52 19.01
C SER A 97 -11.27 0.39 19.10
N SER A 98 -11.07 1.01 20.26
CA SER A 98 -9.83 1.73 20.62
C SER A 98 -8.66 0.78 20.92
N CYS A 99 -8.94 -0.51 21.05
CA CYS A 99 -7.97 -1.56 21.32
C CYS A 99 -7.87 -2.48 20.10
N TRP A 100 -6.77 -2.37 19.35
CA TRP A 100 -6.39 -3.32 18.30
C TRP A 100 -5.27 -4.23 18.82
N ASN A 101 -5.36 -5.51 18.51
CA ASN A 101 -4.29 -6.49 18.68
C ASN A 101 -3.79 -6.99 17.32
N ALA A 102 -2.80 -7.88 17.32
CA ALA A 102 -2.18 -8.39 16.10
C ALA A 102 -3.17 -9.06 15.12
N VAL A 103 -4.23 -9.71 15.61
CA VAL A 103 -5.25 -10.33 14.76
C VAL A 103 -6.04 -9.28 13.97
N ASP A 104 -6.32 -8.12 14.57
CA ASP A 104 -7.09 -7.06 13.92
C ASP A 104 -6.34 -6.47 12.71
N PHE A 105 -5.01 -6.31 12.82
CA PHE A 105 -4.17 -5.87 11.72
C PHE A 105 -4.16 -6.88 10.55
N ILE A 106 -3.97 -8.16 10.85
CA ILE A 106 -3.99 -9.21 9.82
C ILE A 106 -5.37 -9.30 9.16
N LYS A 107 -6.45 -9.18 9.95
CA LYS A 107 -7.82 -9.17 9.43
C LYS A 107 -8.03 -7.99 8.49
N GLN A 108 -7.57 -6.80 8.84
CA GLN A 108 -7.65 -5.62 7.97
C GLN A 108 -6.88 -5.82 6.65
N ASP A 109 -5.71 -6.45 6.67
CA ASP A 109 -5.01 -6.77 5.43
C ASP A 109 -5.78 -7.77 4.56
N ARG A 110 -6.33 -8.83 5.17
CA ARG A 110 -7.13 -9.84 4.45
C ARG A 110 -8.40 -9.28 3.84
N GLU A 111 -9.10 -8.42 4.57
CA GLU A 111 -10.43 -7.93 4.17
C GLU A 111 -10.39 -6.62 3.38
N PHE A 112 -9.32 -5.84 3.51
CA PHE A 112 -9.19 -4.56 2.82
C PHE A 112 -8.03 -4.55 1.82
N TYR A 113 -6.79 -4.74 2.26
CA TYR A 113 -5.62 -4.54 1.40
C TYR A 113 -5.54 -5.58 0.28
N LEU A 114 -5.66 -6.86 0.63
CA LEU A 114 -5.62 -7.98 -0.32
C LEU A 114 -6.64 -7.83 -1.46
N PRO A 115 -7.96 -7.65 -1.21
CA PRO A 115 -8.93 -7.55 -2.29
C PRO A 115 -8.82 -6.25 -3.09
N ASN A 116 -8.51 -5.12 -2.45
CA ASN A 116 -8.55 -3.82 -3.12
C ASN A 116 -7.26 -3.48 -3.88
N GLU A 117 -6.11 -3.99 -3.44
CA GLU A 117 -4.81 -3.69 -4.04
C GLU A 117 -4.21 -4.91 -4.75
N MET A 118 -3.99 -6.00 -4.03
CA MET A 118 -3.24 -7.16 -4.56
C MET A 118 -4.07 -7.95 -5.61
N LEU A 119 -5.25 -8.43 -5.22
CA LEU A 119 -6.09 -9.25 -6.10
C LEU A 119 -6.62 -8.46 -7.29
N LYS A 120 -7.03 -7.21 -7.06
CA LYS A 120 -7.49 -6.32 -8.13
C LYS A 120 -6.42 -6.10 -9.20
N LYS A 121 -5.16 -5.90 -8.79
CA LYS A 121 -4.04 -5.76 -9.72
C LYS A 121 -3.81 -7.05 -10.51
N ALA A 122 -3.75 -8.19 -9.83
CA ALA A 122 -3.53 -9.49 -10.48
C ALA A 122 -4.63 -9.77 -11.52
N ASP A 123 -5.90 -9.61 -11.14
CA ASP A 123 -7.06 -9.84 -12.01
C ASP A 123 -7.04 -8.91 -13.23
N ARG A 124 -6.96 -7.58 -13.03
CA ARG A 124 -7.01 -6.62 -14.13
C ARG A 124 -5.84 -6.79 -15.11
N MET A 125 -4.62 -7.02 -14.61
CA MET A 125 -3.44 -7.20 -15.47
C MET A 125 -3.48 -8.53 -16.22
N GLY A 126 -3.98 -9.60 -15.59
CA GLY A 126 -4.19 -10.89 -16.24
C GLY A 126 -5.23 -10.79 -17.35
N MET A 127 -6.42 -10.26 -17.04
CA MET A 127 -7.53 -10.13 -17.98
C MET A 127 -7.20 -9.22 -19.18
N ALA A 128 -6.46 -8.13 -18.95
CA ALA A 128 -5.96 -7.27 -20.03
C ALA A 128 -5.08 -8.02 -21.06
N ASN A 129 -4.51 -9.17 -20.67
CA ASN A 129 -3.68 -10.01 -21.52
C ASN A 129 -4.30 -11.40 -21.81
N SER A 130 -5.61 -11.58 -21.56
CA SER A 130 -6.30 -12.88 -21.72
C SER A 130 -5.63 -14.03 -20.94
N VAL A 131 -5.11 -13.71 -19.75
CA VAL A 131 -4.50 -14.66 -18.80
C VAL A 131 -5.35 -14.74 -17.54
N GLU A 132 -5.80 -15.95 -17.22
CA GLU A 132 -6.46 -16.24 -15.94
C GLU A 132 -5.40 -16.47 -14.86
N ILE A 133 -5.38 -15.60 -13.84
CA ILE A 133 -4.49 -15.77 -12.69
C ILE A 133 -5.30 -16.37 -11.53
N ARG A 134 -4.91 -17.56 -11.08
CA ARG A 134 -5.49 -18.20 -9.89
C ARG A 134 -4.61 -17.95 -8.68
N VAL A 135 -5.24 -17.72 -7.53
CA VAL A 135 -4.58 -17.41 -6.24
C VAL A 135 -4.90 -18.50 -5.19
N PRO A 136 -4.21 -19.67 -5.21
CA PRO A 136 -4.58 -20.82 -4.39
C PRO A 136 -4.60 -20.55 -2.88
N PHE A 137 -3.77 -19.61 -2.42
CA PHE A 137 -3.70 -19.23 -1.01
C PHE A 137 -4.97 -18.53 -0.49
N VAL A 138 -5.80 -17.98 -1.37
CA VAL A 138 -7.08 -17.35 -1.00
C VAL A 138 -8.24 -18.36 -1.11
N SER A 139 -7.95 -19.65 -1.27
CA SER A 139 -9.00 -20.67 -1.27
C SER A 139 -9.69 -20.77 0.09
N LYS A 140 -10.99 -21.09 0.08
CA LYS A 140 -11.81 -21.21 1.29
C LYS A 140 -11.16 -22.08 2.37
N LYS A 141 -10.59 -23.22 1.99
CA LYS A 141 -9.92 -24.15 2.92
C LYS A 141 -8.69 -23.52 3.60
N ILE A 142 -7.89 -22.75 2.86
CA ILE A 142 -6.73 -22.06 3.42
C ILE A 142 -7.16 -20.92 4.34
N ILE A 143 -8.20 -20.17 3.96
CA ILE A 143 -8.76 -19.11 4.80
C ILE A 143 -9.29 -19.70 6.11
N GLU A 144 -10.09 -20.77 6.06
CA GLU A 144 -10.63 -21.46 7.24
C GLU A 144 -9.52 -21.97 8.15
N PHE A 145 -8.50 -22.63 7.58
CA PHE A 145 -7.33 -23.08 8.33
C PHE A 145 -6.60 -21.92 9.00
N THR A 146 -6.23 -20.89 8.25
CA THR A 146 -5.44 -19.76 8.78
C THR A 146 -6.21 -18.85 9.72
N ASN A 147 -7.55 -18.88 9.71
CA ASN A 147 -8.39 -18.24 10.72
C ASN A 147 -8.43 -19.01 12.05
N SER A 148 -8.16 -20.32 12.05
CA SER A 148 -8.06 -21.10 13.29
C SER A 148 -6.72 -20.94 14.02
N LEU A 149 -5.71 -20.37 13.36
CA LEU A 149 -4.37 -20.21 13.93
C LEU A 149 -4.28 -18.96 14.80
N SER A 150 -3.58 -19.08 15.92
CA SER A 150 -3.15 -17.94 16.71
C SER A 150 -2.01 -17.17 16.03
N ILE A 151 -1.80 -15.93 16.44
CA ILE A 151 -0.68 -15.10 15.95
C ILE A 151 0.68 -15.77 16.24
N LYS A 152 0.81 -16.50 17.34
CA LYS A 152 2.06 -17.21 17.69
C LYS A 152 2.35 -18.36 16.73
N GLU A 153 1.31 -19.00 16.19
CA GLU A 153 1.43 -20.07 15.19
C GLU A 153 1.72 -19.51 13.80
N LEU A 154 1.11 -18.38 13.43
CA LEU A 154 1.41 -17.67 12.18
C LEU A 154 2.85 -17.11 12.18
N LEU A 155 3.28 -16.55 13.33
CA LEU A 155 4.56 -15.86 13.52
C LEU A 155 5.38 -16.55 14.63
N ASN A 156 6.01 -17.67 14.33
CA ASN A 156 6.81 -18.42 15.31
C ASN A 156 8.06 -17.63 15.72
N LYS A 157 8.04 -16.98 16.90
CA LYS A 157 9.13 -16.14 17.42
C LYS A 157 9.63 -15.09 16.41
N GLY A 158 8.70 -14.53 15.63
CA GLY A 158 9.00 -13.54 14.58
C GLY A 158 9.42 -14.12 13.23
N ILE A 159 9.49 -15.45 13.09
CA ILE A 159 9.64 -16.13 11.81
C ILE A 159 8.32 -15.98 11.04
N LEU A 160 8.39 -15.31 9.89
CA LEU A 160 7.26 -15.09 9.00
C LEU A 160 6.88 -16.40 8.28
N LYS A 161 5.59 -16.55 7.94
CA LYS A 161 5.06 -17.70 7.21
C LYS A 161 5.39 -19.06 7.84
N SER A 162 5.44 -19.15 9.18
CA SER A 162 5.85 -20.40 9.85
C SER A 162 5.07 -21.62 9.36
N PRO A 163 3.72 -21.59 9.30
CA PRO A 163 2.97 -22.79 8.90
C PRO A 163 3.28 -23.22 7.46
N LEU A 164 3.56 -22.27 6.57
CA LEU A 164 3.91 -22.56 5.18
C LEU A 164 5.32 -23.14 5.08
N LYS A 165 6.28 -22.60 5.83
CA LYS A 165 7.64 -23.16 5.90
C LYS A 165 7.63 -24.58 6.46
N ASP A 166 6.89 -24.79 7.55
CA ASP A 166 6.78 -26.08 8.20
C ASP A 166 6.13 -27.15 7.29
N ALA A 167 5.12 -26.76 6.51
CA ALA A 167 4.44 -27.64 5.57
C ALA A 167 5.35 -28.12 4.42
N PHE A 168 6.26 -27.26 3.94
CA PHE A 168 7.09 -27.55 2.75
C PHE A 168 8.57 -27.81 3.05
N LYS A 169 8.98 -27.85 4.33
CA LYS A 169 10.40 -28.06 4.72
C LYS A 169 11.03 -29.34 4.19
N ALA A 170 10.22 -30.37 3.92
CA ALA A 170 10.70 -31.64 3.36
C ALA A 170 10.85 -31.61 1.82
N GLU A 171 10.19 -30.65 1.15
CA GLU A 171 10.18 -30.54 -0.31
C GLU A 171 11.13 -29.44 -0.82
N LEU A 172 11.40 -28.42 0.00
CA LEU A 172 12.22 -27.27 -0.36
C LEU A 172 13.60 -27.36 0.29
N THR A 173 14.61 -26.79 -0.36
CA THR A 173 15.97 -26.71 0.21
C THR A 173 16.01 -25.77 1.42
N GLU A 174 16.98 -26.01 2.32
CA GLU A 174 17.26 -25.11 3.45
C GLU A 174 17.52 -23.67 3.00
N GLU A 175 18.14 -23.48 1.83
CA GLU A 175 18.34 -22.16 1.25
C GLU A 175 17.02 -21.45 0.96
N ILE A 176 16.05 -22.13 0.33
CA ILE A 176 14.74 -21.56 -0.01
C ILE A 176 13.91 -21.30 1.26
N ILE A 177 13.89 -22.24 2.19
CA ILE A 177 13.14 -22.13 3.46
C ILE A 177 13.66 -20.96 4.32
N ASN A 178 14.98 -20.78 4.38
CA ASN A 178 15.61 -19.73 5.19
C ASN A 178 15.82 -18.42 4.43
N ARG A 179 15.46 -18.35 3.15
CA ARG A 179 15.63 -17.15 2.33
C ARG A 179 14.93 -15.94 2.98
N PRO A 180 15.62 -14.81 3.16
CA PRO A 180 15.01 -13.59 3.66
C PRO A 180 13.86 -13.13 2.76
N LYS A 181 12.79 -12.57 3.36
CA LYS A 181 11.69 -11.97 2.61
C LYS A 181 12.26 -10.82 1.77
N HIS A 182 12.08 -10.92 0.46
CA HIS A 182 12.37 -9.85 -0.48
C HIS A 182 11.04 -9.28 -0.99
N GLY A 183 10.90 -7.96 -0.93
CA GLY A 183 9.76 -7.26 -1.52
C GLY A 183 9.92 -7.15 -3.03
N PHE A 184 8.82 -7.05 -3.76
CA PHE A 184 8.84 -6.76 -5.19
C PHE A 184 8.35 -5.33 -5.40
N ASN A 185 9.22 -4.37 -5.13
CA ASN A 185 8.91 -2.95 -5.25
C ASN A 185 9.30 -2.46 -6.64
N VAL A 186 8.41 -1.70 -7.27
CA VAL A 186 8.65 -1.07 -8.55
C VAL A 186 9.35 0.27 -8.30
N PRO A 187 10.47 0.60 -8.98
CA PRO A 187 11.21 1.84 -8.74
C PRO A 187 10.53 3.03 -9.45
N ILE A 188 9.27 3.32 -9.09
CA ILE A 188 8.43 4.30 -9.79
C ILE A 188 9.09 5.68 -9.79
N ASP A 189 9.63 6.15 -8.66
CA ASP A 189 10.33 7.42 -8.56
C ASP A 189 11.50 7.53 -9.55
N LEU A 190 12.25 6.45 -9.75
CA LEU A 190 13.35 6.43 -10.71
C LEU A 190 12.84 6.57 -12.14
N TRP A 191 11.78 5.83 -12.49
CA TRP A 191 11.18 5.91 -13.81
C TRP A 191 10.61 7.30 -14.09
N LEU A 192 9.86 7.88 -13.15
CA LEU A 192 9.30 9.22 -13.28
C LEU A 192 10.36 10.31 -13.41
N LYS A 193 11.53 10.15 -12.78
CA LYS A 193 12.68 11.06 -12.95
C LYS A 193 13.36 10.94 -14.31
N LYS A 194 13.26 9.77 -14.96
CA LYS A 194 14.07 9.40 -16.11
C LYS A 194 13.20 9.01 -17.28
N GLU A 195 12.96 7.70 -17.47
CA GLU A 195 12.33 7.15 -18.66
C GLU A 195 10.90 7.67 -18.88
N TRP A 196 10.24 8.11 -17.81
CA TRP A 196 8.87 8.64 -17.80
C TRP A 196 8.83 10.14 -17.49
N LYS A 197 9.91 10.88 -17.71
CA LYS A 197 9.90 12.33 -17.50
C LYS A 197 8.87 13.03 -18.39
N ASP A 198 8.77 12.64 -19.66
CA ASP A 198 7.86 13.28 -20.62
C ASP A 198 6.39 13.16 -20.18
N ILE A 199 6.00 12.02 -19.60
CA ILE A 199 4.62 11.84 -19.10
C ILE A 199 4.35 12.66 -17.83
N VAL A 200 5.37 12.91 -17.01
CA VAL A 200 5.29 13.86 -15.88
C VAL A 200 5.07 15.27 -16.42
N GLU A 201 5.90 15.72 -17.35
CA GLU A 201 5.80 17.06 -17.95
C GLU A 201 4.42 17.28 -18.61
N ALA A 202 3.92 16.29 -19.37
CA ALA A 202 2.60 16.36 -19.99
C ALA A 202 1.45 16.43 -18.94
N THR A 203 1.56 15.65 -17.86
CA THR A 203 0.54 15.58 -16.81
C THR A 203 0.40 16.89 -16.02
N PHE A 204 1.51 17.60 -15.79
CA PHE A 204 1.54 18.79 -14.95
C PHE A 204 1.75 20.11 -15.72
N CYS A 205 1.63 20.08 -17.05
CA CYS A 205 1.61 21.29 -17.86
C CYS A 205 0.32 22.10 -17.67
N GLU A 206 0.34 23.38 -18.04
CA GLU A 206 -0.83 24.28 -17.88
C GLU A 206 -2.07 23.82 -18.65
N ASN A 207 -1.88 23.08 -19.75
CA ASN A 207 -2.97 22.59 -20.59
C ASN A 207 -3.44 21.18 -20.23
N SER A 208 -2.95 20.57 -19.14
CA SER A 208 -3.34 19.21 -18.77
C SER A 208 -4.79 19.11 -18.30
N ASN A 209 -5.37 17.91 -18.34
CA ASN A 209 -6.74 17.70 -17.88
C ASN A 209 -6.88 17.96 -16.37
N LEU A 210 -5.82 17.68 -15.58
CA LEU A 210 -5.81 18.03 -14.16
C LEU A 210 -6.00 19.55 -13.94
N ARG A 211 -5.43 20.39 -14.81
CA ARG A 211 -5.58 21.85 -14.79
C ARG A 211 -6.93 22.31 -15.31
N ARG A 212 -7.34 21.82 -16.49
CA ARG A 212 -8.64 22.17 -17.12
C ARG A 212 -9.82 21.90 -16.19
N HIS A 213 -9.80 20.77 -15.49
CA HIS A 213 -10.84 20.40 -14.53
C HIS A 213 -10.62 20.96 -13.11
N SER A 214 -9.62 21.83 -12.92
CA SER A 214 -9.30 22.44 -11.61
C SER A 214 -9.11 21.42 -10.49
N ILE A 215 -8.54 20.25 -10.79
CA ILE A 215 -8.36 19.16 -9.82
C ILE A 215 -7.18 19.48 -8.89
N ILE A 216 -6.07 19.93 -9.45
CA ILE A 216 -4.85 20.30 -8.70
C ILE A 216 -4.82 21.80 -8.39
N SER A 217 -4.25 22.16 -7.23
CA SER A 217 -4.07 23.56 -6.80
C SER A 217 -3.15 24.32 -7.77
N ARG A 218 -3.38 25.63 -7.97
CA ARG A 218 -2.56 26.45 -8.87
C ARG A 218 -1.10 26.54 -8.43
N GLU A 219 -0.88 26.47 -7.12
CA GLU A 219 0.42 26.49 -6.46
C GLU A 219 1.18 25.18 -6.64
N PHE A 220 0.47 24.07 -6.88
CA PHE A 220 1.07 22.77 -7.17
C PHE A 220 1.48 22.69 -8.64
N THR A 221 2.75 23.00 -8.95
CA THR A 221 3.28 23.12 -10.32
C THR A 221 4.16 21.94 -10.71
N LEU A 222 4.58 21.87 -11.99
CA LEU A 222 5.62 20.91 -12.42
C LEU A 222 6.89 21.02 -11.58
N GLY A 223 7.32 22.23 -11.21
CA GLY A 223 8.47 22.44 -10.33
C GLY A 223 8.27 21.79 -8.95
N SER A 224 7.06 21.87 -8.39
CA SER A 224 6.72 21.18 -7.14
C SER A 224 6.86 19.65 -7.27
N VAL A 225 6.49 19.09 -8.42
CA VAL A 225 6.62 17.66 -8.70
C VAL A 225 8.09 17.25 -8.87
N GLU A 226 8.89 18.07 -9.54
CA GLU A 226 10.33 17.84 -9.68
C GLU A 226 11.05 17.90 -8.33
N GLU A 227 10.69 18.85 -7.46
CA GLU A 227 11.18 18.93 -6.08
C GLU A 227 10.81 17.66 -5.29
N MET A 228 9.56 17.21 -5.36
CA MET A 228 9.10 15.98 -4.71
C MET A 228 9.85 14.76 -5.22
N LEU A 229 10.03 14.62 -6.54
CA LEU A 229 10.80 13.49 -7.07
C LEU A 229 12.21 13.53 -6.51
N ASN A 230 12.86 14.69 -6.47
CA ASN A 230 14.23 14.83 -5.97
C ASN A 230 14.40 14.74 -4.43
N ASP A 231 13.33 14.47 -3.67
CA ASP A 231 13.45 14.20 -2.24
C ASP A 231 14.05 12.80 -1.97
N ASP A 232 15.19 12.74 -1.27
CA ASP A 232 15.86 11.49 -0.90
C ASP A 232 15.30 10.85 0.39
N LYS A 233 14.47 11.58 1.15
CA LYS A 233 13.86 11.12 2.40
C LYS A 233 12.49 10.51 2.19
N ILE A 234 11.76 10.98 1.19
CA ILE A 234 10.39 10.56 0.91
C ILE A 234 10.27 10.21 -0.58
N MET A 235 9.78 9.00 -0.86
CA MET A 235 9.43 8.52 -2.19
C MET A 235 8.03 8.99 -2.55
N HIS A 236 7.91 9.87 -3.53
CA HIS A 236 6.63 10.45 -3.95
C HIS A 236 6.02 9.77 -5.17
N GLY A 237 6.72 8.80 -5.77
CA GLY A 237 6.38 8.22 -7.06
C GLY A 237 4.97 7.63 -7.12
N HIS A 238 4.50 6.92 -6.10
CA HIS A 238 3.13 6.39 -6.09
C HIS A 238 2.06 7.49 -6.10
N THR A 239 2.30 8.60 -5.39
CA THR A 239 1.38 9.74 -5.36
C THR A 239 1.32 10.42 -6.72
N ILE A 240 2.49 10.67 -7.32
CA ILE A 240 2.60 11.30 -8.64
C ILE A 240 2.01 10.40 -9.72
N PHE A 241 2.32 9.10 -9.67
CA PHE A 241 1.77 8.10 -10.60
C PHE A 241 0.25 8.00 -10.52
N SER A 242 -0.34 8.19 -9.34
CA SER A 242 -1.80 8.25 -9.18
C SER A 242 -2.42 9.45 -9.91
N LEU A 243 -1.74 10.61 -9.89
CA LEU A 243 -2.18 11.81 -10.63
C LEU A 243 -1.99 11.65 -12.14
N ILE A 244 -0.89 11.03 -12.57
CA ILE A 244 -0.68 10.66 -13.98
C ILE A 244 -1.80 9.75 -14.47
N THR A 245 -2.11 8.70 -13.70
CA THR A 245 -3.19 7.76 -14.03
C THR A 245 -4.53 8.48 -14.14
N LEU A 246 -4.82 9.41 -13.22
CA LEU A 246 -6.04 10.23 -13.27
C LEU A 246 -6.06 11.14 -14.51
N ASN A 247 -4.94 11.77 -14.87
CA ASN A 247 -4.85 12.63 -16.05
C ASN A 247 -5.12 11.84 -17.34
N LEU A 248 -4.50 10.66 -17.47
CA LEU A 248 -4.70 9.77 -18.63
C LEU A 248 -6.15 9.27 -18.71
N TRP A 249 -6.76 8.93 -17.57
CA TRP A 249 -8.17 8.54 -17.55
C TRP A 249 -9.08 9.69 -17.98
N LEU A 250 -8.80 10.92 -17.53
CA LEU A 250 -9.55 12.09 -17.97
C LEU A 250 -9.39 12.35 -19.47
N GLU A 251 -8.19 12.11 -20.02
CA GLU A 251 -7.95 12.20 -21.45
C GLU A 251 -8.80 11.18 -22.22
N ASP A 252 -8.80 9.91 -21.80
CA ASP A 252 -9.57 8.86 -22.47
C ASP A 252 -11.10 9.13 -22.43
N GLU A 253 -11.62 9.60 -21.30
CA GLU A 253 -13.07 9.77 -21.10
C GLU A 253 -13.63 11.11 -21.57
N PHE A 254 -12.81 12.17 -21.55
CA PHE A 254 -13.23 13.55 -21.82
C PHE A 254 -12.43 14.20 -22.96
N ASN A 255 -11.89 13.40 -23.88
CA ASN A 255 -11.35 13.93 -25.14
C ASN A 255 -12.46 14.64 -25.94
N ASP A 256 -12.54 15.97 -25.75
CA ASP A 256 -13.09 16.93 -26.72
C ASP A 256 -12.09 17.21 -27.85
#